data_AF-A0AA90KFW3-F1
#
_entry.id   AF-A0AA90KFW3-F1
#
_cell.length_a   1.000
_cell.length_b   1.000
_cell.length_c   1.000
_cell.angle_alpha   90.00
_cell.angle_beta   90.00
_cell.angle_gamma   90.00
#
_symmetry.space_group_name_H-M   'P 1'
#
loop_
_entity.id
_entity.type
_entity.pdbx_description
1 polymer ?
#
loop_
_entity_poly.entity_id
_entity_poly.type
_entity_poly.pdbx_seq_one_letter_code
_entity_poly.pdbx_strand_id
1 'polypeptide(L)'
;MTRKFRTRLNIVAAVVAALGFVSVAAEPSSADTSIKVSSNCDVAGQVCTGDLYMNYHSVAKSGEENPTGSFASFYGDVPDQAGTALYEGANLVQYEYVFASGLGDGSGIAVKNDAASADDCSDVDGYRVYYNSGYAGHSQAIPHYYGCAASTNLDSTLKNENASSHFA
;
A
#
# COMPACT_ATOMS: atom_id res chain seq x y z
N MET A 1 -75.80 -12.41 41.76
CA MET A 1 -74.87 -12.15 40.64
C MET A 1 -73.56 -12.86 40.95
N THR A 2 -73.42 -14.18 40.84
CA THR A 2 -73.10 -14.97 39.61
C THR A 2 -72.01 -14.37 38.72
N ARG A 3 -70.80 -14.96 38.78
CA ARG A 3 -70.12 -15.56 37.61
C ARG A 3 -68.99 -16.52 38.03
N LYS A 4 -69.11 -17.75 37.55
CA LYS A 4 -68.14 -18.87 37.60
C LYS A 4 -67.06 -18.68 36.51
N PHE A 5 -65.80 -19.05 36.78
CA PHE A 5 -64.81 -19.44 35.74
C PHE A 5 -63.83 -20.45 36.37
N ARG A 6 -64.03 -21.76 36.17
CA ARG A 6 -63.44 -22.66 35.14
C ARG A 6 -61.93 -22.88 35.25
N THR A 7 -61.59 -24.01 35.87
CA THR A 7 -60.31 -24.75 35.80
C THR A 7 -59.90 -25.04 34.35
N ARG A 8 -58.62 -24.86 34.01
CA ARG A 8 -57.93 -25.64 32.96
C ARG A 8 -56.48 -25.91 33.33
N LEU A 9 -56.21 -27.21 33.52
CA LEU A 9 -54.93 -27.89 33.39
C LEU A 9 -54.41 -27.73 31.95
N ASN A 10 -53.11 -27.58 31.73
CA ASN A 10 -52.40 -27.94 30.47
C ASN A 10 -50.88 -27.95 30.76
N ILE A 11 -50.31 -29.13 30.99
CA ILE A 11 -49.51 -29.94 30.05
C ILE A 11 -48.12 -29.32 29.77
N VAL A 12 -47.12 -29.95 30.39
CA VAL A 12 -45.70 -29.86 30.09
C VAL A 12 -45.45 -30.46 28.71
N ALA A 13 -44.80 -29.73 27.81
CA ALA A 13 -44.17 -30.28 26.62
C ALA A 13 -42.72 -29.79 26.57
N ALA A 14 -41.80 -30.66 26.98
CA ALA A 14 -40.38 -30.48 26.78
C ALA A 14 -40.06 -30.75 25.30
N VAL A 15 -39.59 -29.74 24.58
CA VAL A 15 -38.99 -29.91 23.26
C VAL A 15 -37.48 -29.93 23.44
N VAL A 16 -36.91 -31.13 23.40
CA VAL A 16 -35.46 -31.33 23.27
C VAL A 16 -35.13 -31.10 21.79
N ALA A 17 -34.67 -29.90 21.45
CA ALA A 17 -34.08 -29.64 20.15
C ALA A 17 -32.62 -30.13 20.17
N ALA A 18 -32.36 -31.20 19.42
CA ALA A 18 -31.01 -31.71 19.19
C ALA A 18 -30.20 -30.68 18.39
N LEU A 19 -29.20 -30.07 19.03
CA LEU A 19 -28.20 -29.24 18.37
C LEU A 19 -27.21 -30.17 17.63
N GLY A 20 -27.43 -30.34 16.33
CA GLY A 20 -26.42 -30.90 15.44
C GLY A 20 -25.26 -29.91 15.31
N PHE A 21 -24.11 -30.21 15.91
CA PHE A 21 -22.87 -29.51 15.67
C PHE A 21 -22.41 -29.81 14.24
N VAL A 22 -22.56 -28.85 13.33
CA VAL A 22 -21.82 -28.85 12.06
C VAL A 22 -20.41 -28.40 12.38
N SER A 23 -19.48 -29.35 12.44
CA SER A 23 -18.05 -29.08 12.48
C SER A 23 -17.62 -28.58 11.10
N VAL A 24 -17.69 -27.26 10.90
CA VAL A 24 -16.98 -26.61 9.79
C VAL A 24 -15.49 -26.82 10.07
N ALA A 25 -14.82 -27.58 9.21
CA ALA A 25 -13.36 -27.66 9.25
C ALA A 25 -12.84 -26.24 9.04
N ALA A 26 -12.23 -25.65 10.07
CA ALA A 26 -11.48 -24.42 9.91
C ALA A 26 -10.30 -24.75 9.00
N GLU A 27 -10.36 -24.29 7.76
CA GLU A 27 -9.19 -24.34 6.88
C GLU A 27 -8.10 -23.47 7.53
N PRO A 28 -6.83 -23.92 7.53
CA PRO A 28 -5.75 -23.11 8.07
C PRO A 28 -5.73 -21.78 7.31
N SER A 29 -5.88 -20.68 8.04
CA SER A 29 -5.59 -19.34 7.53
C SER A 29 -4.16 -19.38 6.97
N SER A 30 -3.98 -19.28 5.65
CA SER A 30 -2.66 -19.06 5.08
C SER A 30 -2.05 -17.86 5.81
N ALA A 31 -0.84 -18.04 6.33
CA ALA A 31 -0.13 -16.97 7.02
C ALA A 31 0.16 -15.87 6.00
N ASP A 32 -0.52 -14.75 6.14
CA ASP A 32 -0.30 -13.56 5.33
C ASP A 32 1.13 -13.08 5.57
N THR A 33 1.96 -13.15 4.53
CA THR A 33 3.37 -12.79 4.64
C THR A 33 3.54 -11.37 4.14
N SER A 34 4.01 -10.47 5.00
CA SER A 34 4.33 -9.10 4.63
C SER A 34 5.83 -8.96 4.35
N ILE A 35 6.17 -8.48 3.16
CA ILE A 35 7.54 -8.23 2.71
C ILE A 35 7.70 -6.73 2.46
N LYS A 36 8.70 -6.10 3.07
CA LYS A 36 9.04 -4.71 2.80
C LYS A 36 10.01 -4.63 1.64
N VAL A 37 9.70 -3.81 0.65
CA VAL A 37 10.56 -3.58 -0.51
C VAL A 37 10.69 -2.10 -0.80
N SER A 38 11.85 -1.68 -1.30
CA SER A 38 12.08 -0.27 -1.70
C SER A 38 11.87 -0.03 -3.17
N SER A 39 11.55 -1.07 -3.93
CA SER A 39 11.14 -0.94 -5.31
C SER A 39 9.98 -1.86 -5.67
N ASN A 40 9.08 -1.39 -6.53
CA ASN A 40 8.09 -2.27 -7.15
C ASN A 40 8.72 -3.30 -8.09
N CYS A 41 9.99 -3.12 -8.47
CA CYS A 41 10.78 -4.10 -9.22
C CYS A 41 11.31 -5.25 -8.35
N ASP A 42 11.30 -5.11 -7.03
CA ASP A 42 11.69 -6.17 -6.09
C ASP A 42 10.51 -7.10 -5.73
N VAL A 43 9.31 -6.79 -6.25
CA VAL A 43 8.13 -7.66 -6.12
C VAL A 43 8.33 -8.91 -6.99
N ALA A 44 7.98 -10.08 -6.46
CA ALA A 44 8.22 -11.33 -7.16
C ALA A 44 7.59 -11.36 -8.56
N GLY A 45 8.38 -11.81 -9.54
CA GLY A 45 7.95 -11.91 -10.94
C GLY A 45 8.00 -10.61 -11.72
N GLN A 46 8.41 -9.50 -11.10
CA GLN A 46 8.68 -8.25 -11.82
C GLN A 46 10.12 -8.21 -12.33
N VAL A 47 10.30 -7.72 -13.56
CA VAL A 47 11.62 -7.45 -14.14
C VAL A 47 11.58 -6.03 -14.68
N CYS A 48 12.08 -5.09 -13.87
CA CYS A 48 12.20 -3.70 -14.23
C CYS A 48 13.37 -3.03 -13.52
N THR A 49 13.70 -1.82 -13.97
CA THR A 49 14.63 -0.92 -13.28
C THR A 49 13.82 0.32 -12.89
N GLY A 50 13.87 0.73 -11.62
CA GLY A 50 13.14 1.91 -11.16
C GLY A 50 13.70 3.19 -11.78
N ASP A 51 12.82 4.00 -12.37
CA ASP A 51 13.14 5.28 -13.00
C ASP A 51 12.72 6.46 -12.12
N LEU A 52 11.59 6.34 -11.42
CA LEU A 52 11.09 7.36 -10.50
C LEU A 52 11.59 7.08 -9.08
N TYR A 53 12.43 7.95 -8.53
CA TYR A 53 12.89 7.89 -7.16
C TYR A 53 12.07 8.85 -6.30
N MET A 54 11.32 8.31 -5.34
CA MET A 54 10.62 9.10 -4.32
C MET A 54 11.54 9.24 -3.10
N ASN A 55 11.78 10.47 -2.66
CA ASN A 55 12.70 10.76 -1.57
C ASN A 55 11.94 11.20 -0.32
N TYR A 56 12.39 10.74 0.86
CA TYR A 56 11.81 11.15 2.15
C TYR A 56 12.03 12.64 2.46
N HIS A 57 13.07 13.24 1.90
CA HIS A 57 13.38 14.65 2.05
C HIS A 57 13.34 15.37 0.72
N SER A 58 13.15 16.69 0.78
CA SER A 58 13.37 17.56 -0.37
C SER A 58 14.87 17.57 -0.68
N VAL A 59 15.24 17.13 -1.88
CA VAL A 59 16.65 17.10 -2.32
C VAL A 59 16.87 18.00 -3.52
N ALA A 60 18.11 18.46 -3.73
CA ALA A 60 18.49 19.20 -4.93
C ALA A 60 18.76 18.24 -6.12
N LYS A 61 19.27 17.05 -5.82
CA LYS A 61 19.59 15.96 -6.76
C LYS A 61 19.53 14.61 -6.02
N SER A 62 18.84 13.61 -6.56
CA SER A 62 18.80 12.24 -6.01
C SER A 62 20.17 11.57 -5.99
N GLY A 63 20.37 10.68 -5.02
CA GLY A 63 21.45 9.69 -4.99
C GLY A 63 22.88 10.22 -4.80
N GLU A 64 23.16 11.47 -5.15
CA GLU A 64 24.49 12.08 -5.06
C GLU A 64 24.60 13.22 -4.03
N GLU A 65 23.48 13.78 -3.57
CA GLU A 65 23.48 14.87 -2.57
C GLU A 65 22.37 14.74 -1.51
N ASN A 66 21.91 13.52 -1.22
CA ASN A 66 21.02 13.22 -0.10
C ASN A 66 21.78 12.52 1.06
N PRO A 67 22.76 13.19 1.72
CA PRO A 67 23.61 12.52 2.70
C PRO A 67 22.85 12.09 3.97
N THR A 68 21.57 12.44 4.13
CA THR A 68 20.80 12.17 5.34
C THR A 68 19.47 11.48 5.15
N GLY A 69 18.92 11.32 3.94
CA GLY A 69 17.58 10.76 3.71
C GLY A 69 17.55 9.46 2.90
N SER A 70 16.44 8.75 3.01
CA SER A 70 16.15 7.51 2.27
C SER A 70 15.32 7.76 1.00
N PHE A 71 15.25 6.76 0.12
CA PHE A 71 14.47 6.80 -1.11
C PHE A 71 13.85 5.44 -1.43
N ALA A 72 12.82 5.44 -2.28
CA ALA A 72 12.24 4.26 -2.92
C ALA A 72 12.18 4.50 -4.43
N SER A 73 12.33 3.45 -5.24
CA SER A 73 12.32 3.57 -6.70
C SER A 73 11.14 2.83 -7.33
N PHE A 74 10.50 3.46 -8.30
CA PHE A 74 9.34 2.92 -8.98
C PHE A 74 9.56 2.90 -10.49
N TYR A 75 9.00 1.88 -11.12
CA TYR A 75 8.91 1.79 -12.56
C TYR A 75 7.45 1.68 -13.00
N GLY A 76 7.08 2.48 -13.98
CA GLY A 76 5.76 2.53 -14.59
C GLY A 76 4.64 2.91 -13.63
N ASP A 77 3.48 2.30 -13.89
CA ASP A 77 2.22 2.67 -13.28
C ASP A 77 2.08 2.01 -11.90
N VAL A 78 2.13 2.84 -10.85
CA VAL A 78 1.98 2.43 -9.44
C VAL A 78 0.69 3.04 -8.88
N PRO A 79 -0.43 2.30 -8.89
CA PRO A 79 -1.73 2.83 -8.50
C PRO A 79 -1.88 3.03 -6.99
N ASP A 80 -1.05 2.39 -6.17
CA ASP A 80 -0.97 2.65 -4.74
C ASP A 80 0.46 2.49 -4.25
N GLN A 81 1.03 3.58 -3.74
CA GLN A 81 2.37 3.59 -3.14
C GLN A 81 2.39 3.01 -1.71
N ALA A 82 1.26 2.50 -1.20
CA ALA A 82 1.24 1.69 0.00
C ALA A 82 1.88 0.30 -0.22
N GLY A 83 1.78 -0.24 -1.43
CA GLY A 83 2.16 -1.62 -1.68
C GLY A 83 1.29 -2.33 -2.71
N THR A 84 1.51 -3.64 -2.83
CA THR A 84 0.70 -4.54 -3.66
C THR A 84 0.58 -5.90 -2.98
N ALA A 85 -0.33 -6.75 -3.43
CA ALA A 85 -0.47 -8.11 -2.95
C ALA A 85 -0.54 -9.09 -4.12
N LEU A 86 0.23 -10.18 -4.03
CA LEU A 86 0.28 -11.22 -5.05
C LEU A 86 0.14 -12.60 -4.42
N TYR A 87 -0.42 -13.53 -5.19
CA TYR A 87 -0.43 -14.93 -4.79
C TYR A 87 0.85 -15.63 -5.24
N GLU A 88 1.62 -16.14 -4.29
CA GLU A 88 2.75 -17.03 -4.53
C GLU A 88 2.33 -18.47 -4.24
N GLY A 89 1.82 -19.16 -5.28
CA GLY A 89 1.18 -20.46 -5.11
C GLY A 89 -0.14 -20.32 -4.34
N ALA A 90 -0.21 -20.93 -3.15
CA ALA A 90 -1.41 -20.90 -2.29
C ALA A 90 -1.37 -19.81 -1.20
N ASN A 91 -0.31 -19.01 -1.15
CA ASN A 91 -0.13 -17.98 -0.13
C ASN A 91 -0.35 -16.59 -0.73
N LEU A 92 -1.10 -15.74 -0.04
CA LEU A 92 -1.12 -14.32 -0.32
C LEU A 92 0.11 -13.67 0.33
N VAL A 93 0.88 -12.94 -0.48
CA VAL A 93 2.05 -12.18 -0.03
C VAL A 93 1.76 -10.69 -0.24
N GLN A 94 1.81 -9.93 0.84
CA GLN A 94 1.69 -8.48 0.82
C GLN A 94 3.08 -7.86 0.71
N TYR A 95 3.27 -6.99 -0.27
CA TYR A 95 4.47 -6.17 -0.41
C TYR A 95 4.15 -4.75 0.04
N GLU A 96 4.89 -4.26 1.02
CA GLU A 96 4.81 -2.87 1.48
C GLU A 96 5.95 -2.07 0.86
N TYR A 97 5.62 -0.96 0.20
CA TYR A 97 6.63 -0.06 -0.36
C TYR A 97 7.14 0.88 0.72
N VAL A 98 8.43 0.77 1.05
CA VAL A 98 9.10 1.56 2.07
C VAL A 98 10.33 2.26 1.50
N PHE A 99 10.75 3.36 2.09
CA PHE A 99 12.07 3.90 1.75
C PHE A 99 13.16 2.92 2.19
N ALA A 100 14.20 2.78 1.36
CA ALA A 100 15.25 1.78 1.49
C ALA A 100 15.86 1.69 2.91
N SER A 101 15.93 0.46 3.41
CA SER A 101 16.47 0.15 4.73
C SER A 101 17.97 0.47 4.80
N GLY A 102 18.44 1.05 5.90
CA GLY A 102 19.86 1.36 6.13
C GLY A 102 20.37 2.63 5.45
N LEU A 103 19.49 3.43 4.83
CA LEU A 103 19.83 4.67 4.14
C LEU A 103 19.20 5.87 4.85
N GLY A 104 19.81 6.36 5.93
CA GLY A 104 19.45 7.63 6.58
C GLY A 104 18.02 7.74 7.16
N ASP A 105 17.56 8.97 7.29
CA ASP A 105 16.23 9.34 7.77
C ASP A 105 15.14 8.86 6.80
N GLY A 106 14.01 8.42 7.35
CA GLY A 106 12.91 7.84 6.56
C GLY A 106 13.08 6.35 6.25
N SER A 107 14.23 5.77 6.55
CA SER A 107 14.52 4.37 6.26
C SER A 107 13.52 3.41 6.89
N GLY A 108 12.89 2.56 6.07
CA GLY A 108 11.88 1.57 6.48
C GLY A 108 10.48 2.15 6.76
N ILE A 109 10.29 3.47 6.62
CA ILE A 109 8.99 4.13 6.65
C ILE A 109 8.27 3.89 5.32
N ALA A 110 6.95 3.75 5.36
CA ALA A 110 6.12 3.62 4.16
C ALA A 110 6.30 4.83 3.24
N VAL A 111 6.25 4.62 1.92
CA VAL A 111 6.46 5.71 0.94
C VAL A 111 5.23 6.60 0.80
N LYS A 112 4.04 6.00 0.88
CA LYS A 112 2.78 6.72 0.79
C LYS A 112 2.66 7.73 1.92
N ASN A 113 2.36 8.98 1.56
CA ASN A 113 2.21 10.13 2.44
C ASN A 113 3.50 10.54 3.19
N ASP A 114 4.67 10.13 2.71
CA ASP A 114 5.93 10.48 3.39
C ASP A 114 7.02 10.94 2.41
N ALA A 115 6.73 11.04 1.11
CA ALA A 115 7.70 11.56 0.15
C ALA A 115 7.64 13.09 0.04
N ALA A 116 8.80 13.71 -0.11
CA ALA A 116 8.97 15.16 -0.14
C ALA A 116 9.50 15.69 -1.47
N SER A 117 10.17 14.86 -2.26
CA SER A 117 10.57 15.15 -3.62
C SER A 117 10.64 13.88 -4.45
N ALA A 118 10.71 14.05 -5.76
CA ALA A 118 10.86 12.97 -6.71
C ALA A 118 11.94 13.30 -7.74
N ASP A 119 12.69 12.29 -8.14
CA ASP A 119 13.65 12.36 -9.23
C ASP A 119 13.20 11.37 -10.30
N ASP A 120 13.07 11.87 -11.52
CA ASP A 120 12.77 11.02 -12.66
C ASP A 120 14.07 10.81 -13.44
N CYS A 121 14.64 9.64 -13.28
CA CYS A 121 15.89 9.23 -13.89
C CYS A 121 15.70 8.58 -15.25
N SER A 122 14.47 8.52 -15.78
CA SER A 122 14.21 8.01 -17.12
C SER A 122 14.92 8.85 -18.17
N ASP A 123 15.34 8.20 -19.25
CA ASP A 123 15.91 8.87 -20.43
C ASP A 123 14.82 9.45 -21.35
N VAL A 124 13.57 8.99 -21.21
CA VAL A 124 12.52 9.23 -22.22
C VAL A 124 11.14 9.50 -21.64
N ASP A 125 10.81 8.91 -20.50
CA ASP A 125 9.46 8.96 -19.93
C ASP A 125 9.39 10.02 -18.82
N GLY A 126 8.32 10.81 -18.80
CA GLY A 126 7.99 11.62 -17.64
C GLY A 126 7.19 10.82 -16.63
N TYR A 127 7.09 11.34 -15.40
CA TYR A 127 6.15 10.82 -14.40
C TYR A 127 5.15 11.87 -13.93
N ARG A 128 4.08 11.38 -13.32
CA ARG A 128 3.14 12.22 -12.57
C ARG A 128 2.83 11.59 -11.23
N VAL A 129 2.94 12.37 -10.17
CA VAL A 129 2.65 11.96 -8.79
C VAL A 129 1.30 12.54 -8.36
N TYR A 130 0.52 11.75 -7.63
CA TYR A 130 -0.86 12.06 -7.24
C TYR A 130 -1.08 12.00 -5.74
N TYR A 131 -2.01 12.82 -5.27
CA TYR A 131 -2.43 12.89 -3.87
C TYR A 131 -3.17 11.61 -3.41
N ASN A 132 -4.02 11.03 -4.27
CA ASN A 132 -4.75 9.81 -3.93
C ASN A 132 -4.21 8.60 -4.71
N SER A 133 -4.47 7.42 -4.18
CA SER A 133 -4.36 6.17 -4.93
C SER A 133 -5.27 6.17 -6.16
N GLY A 134 -4.91 5.39 -7.17
CA GLY A 134 -5.65 5.29 -8.43
C GLY A 134 -5.53 6.53 -9.32
N TYR A 135 -4.44 7.28 -9.21
CA TYR A 135 -4.14 8.45 -10.05
C TYR A 135 -5.18 9.57 -9.94
N ALA A 136 -5.66 9.83 -8.73
CA ALA A 136 -6.76 10.76 -8.49
C ALA A 136 -6.36 11.97 -7.62
N GLY A 137 -7.09 13.07 -7.78
CA GLY A 137 -6.91 14.29 -7.02
C GLY A 137 -5.82 15.21 -7.61
N HIS A 138 -5.27 16.07 -6.76
CA HIS A 138 -4.19 16.97 -7.14
C HIS A 138 -2.97 16.16 -7.60
N SER A 139 -2.26 16.67 -8.59
CA SER A 139 -1.11 15.99 -9.18
C SER A 139 -0.04 16.96 -9.67
N GLN A 140 1.18 16.47 -9.73
CA GLN A 140 2.34 17.21 -10.20
C GLN A 140 3.09 16.36 -11.22
N ALA A 141 3.40 16.97 -12.37
CA ALA A 141 4.30 16.37 -13.33
C ALA A 141 5.74 16.46 -12.81
N ILE A 142 6.45 15.35 -12.90
CA ILE A 142 7.87 15.22 -12.62
C ILE A 142 8.55 15.04 -13.97
N PRO A 143 9.30 16.04 -14.46
CA PRO A 143 9.96 15.93 -15.75
C PRO A 143 11.15 14.98 -15.65
N HIS A 144 11.40 14.23 -16.71
CA HIS A 144 12.62 13.41 -16.82
C HIS A 144 13.89 14.26 -16.71
N TYR A 145 14.87 13.72 -15.99
CA TYR A 145 16.20 14.27 -15.80
C TYR A 145 17.23 13.19 -16.11
N TYR A 146 17.73 13.17 -17.35
CA TYR A 146 18.72 12.21 -17.83
C TYR A 146 19.79 11.88 -16.77
N GLY A 147 19.83 10.62 -16.31
CA GLY A 147 20.78 10.16 -15.30
C GLY A 147 20.60 10.79 -13.91
N CYS A 148 19.35 11.01 -13.48
CA CYS A 148 19.03 11.58 -12.17
C CYS A 148 19.66 12.97 -11.92
N ALA A 149 19.74 13.80 -12.97
CA ALA A 149 20.52 15.03 -12.92
C ALA A 149 19.96 16.08 -11.94
N ALA A 150 18.68 16.02 -11.60
CA ALA A 150 17.99 16.95 -10.70
C ALA A 150 16.77 16.30 -10.05
N SER A 151 16.26 16.94 -8.99
CA SER A 151 15.05 16.55 -8.28
C SER A 151 13.95 17.60 -8.39
N THR A 152 12.71 17.15 -8.35
CA THR A 152 11.52 17.99 -8.24
C THR A 152 10.95 17.88 -6.83
N ASN A 153 10.99 18.99 -6.07
CA ASN A 153 10.25 19.06 -4.82
C ASN A 153 8.75 18.94 -5.08
N LEU A 154 8.10 18.08 -4.31
CA LEU A 154 6.65 18.01 -4.31
C LEU A 154 6.10 19.32 -3.75
N ASP A 155 5.07 19.86 -4.39
CA ASP A 155 4.41 21.05 -3.90
C ASP A 155 3.76 20.80 -2.53
N SER A 156 3.32 21.88 -1.88
CA SER A 156 2.80 21.82 -0.51
C SER A 156 1.56 20.94 -0.34
N THR A 157 0.87 20.57 -1.42
CA THR A 157 -0.30 19.69 -1.39
C THR A 157 0.11 18.23 -1.48
N LEU A 158 1.19 17.90 -2.20
CA LEU A 158 1.66 16.51 -2.39
C LEU A 158 2.74 16.09 -1.42
N LYS A 159 3.53 17.03 -0.91
CA LYS A 159 4.61 16.74 0.03
C LYS A 159 4.02 16.08 1.28
N ASN A 160 4.48 14.86 1.57
CA ASN A 160 3.99 14.00 2.64
C ASN A 160 2.50 13.65 2.50
N GLU A 161 1.99 13.63 1.27
CA GLU A 161 0.60 13.30 0.96
C GLU A 161 0.49 12.58 -0.41
N ASN A 162 1.61 12.05 -0.92
CA ASN A 162 1.68 11.30 -2.18
C ASN A 162 1.14 9.88 -2.03
N ALA A 163 0.42 9.37 -3.03
CA ALA A 163 -0.19 8.06 -2.94
C ALA A 163 -0.14 7.20 -4.20
N SER A 164 0.09 7.78 -5.39
CA SER A 164 0.26 7.00 -6.63
C SER A 164 1.08 7.75 -7.66
N SER A 165 1.59 7.04 -8.66
CA SER A 165 2.37 7.61 -9.76
C SER A 165 2.25 6.82 -11.05
N HIS A 166 2.33 7.48 -12.21
CA HIS A 166 2.35 6.81 -13.51
C HIS A 166 3.21 7.53 -14.54
N PHE A 167 3.43 6.88 -15.69
CA PHE A 167 4.04 7.49 -16.87
C PHE A 167 3.19 8.64 -17.43
N ALA A 168 3.82 9.77 -17.73
CA ALA A 168 3.16 11.03 -18.11
C ALA A 168 3.58 11.57 -19.48
#